data_AF-A0AAA9TKS7-F1
#
_entry.id   AF-A0AAA9TKS7-F1
#
_cell.length_a   1.000
_cell.length_b   1.000
_cell.length_c   1.000
_cell.angle_alpha   90.00
_cell.angle_beta   90.00
_cell.angle_gamma   90.00
#
_symmetry.space_group_name_H-M   'P 1'
#
loop_
_entity.id
_entity.type
_entity.pdbx_description
1 polymer ?
#
loop_
_entity_poly.entity_id
_entity_poly.type
_entity_poly.pdbx_seq_one_letter_code
_entity_poly.pdbx_strand_id
1 'polypeptide(L)'
;FDPWVGKIPWRRAWQPTPVSLPGESQGHRSLDEGELCLNSAQCTSKCCHREDGLSLARCAPKASENSECSAFTLYGIYYKCPCERGLTCNVDKTIVGSITNTNFGVCLDLGRATE
;
A
#
# COMPACT_ATOMS: atom_id res chain seq x y z
N PHE A 1 24.84 41.29 -38.51
CA PHE A 1 24.94 39.82 -38.37
C PHE A 1 26.28 39.54 -37.73
N ASP A 2 26.30 39.40 -36.40
CA ASP A 2 27.48 39.03 -35.60
C ASP A 2 27.26 37.62 -35.05
N PRO A 3 28.16 36.63 -35.32
CA PRO A 3 27.87 35.21 -35.11
C PRO A 3 28.38 34.61 -33.78
N TRP A 4 28.53 35.39 -32.70
CA TRP A 4 29.12 34.88 -31.44
C TRP A 4 28.37 35.29 -30.18
N VAL A 5 27.12 34.81 -30.02
CA VAL A 5 26.47 34.75 -28.70
C VAL A 5 26.87 33.44 -28.02
N GLY A 6 27.51 33.58 -26.86
CA GLY A 6 28.18 32.54 -26.10
C GLY A 6 27.29 31.38 -25.65
N LYS A 7 27.77 30.16 -25.84
CA LYS A 7 27.21 28.93 -25.27
C LYS A 7 27.76 28.74 -23.86
N ILE A 8 26.97 29.08 -22.85
CA ILE A 8 27.21 28.66 -21.46
C ILE A 8 26.70 27.21 -21.34
N PRO A 9 27.54 26.21 -21.02
CA PRO A 9 27.06 24.85 -20.78
C PRO A 9 26.49 24.77 -19.36
N TRP A 10 25.17 24.85 -19.25
CA TRP A 10 24.40 24.63 -18.01
C TRP A 10 24.33 23.13 -17.63
N ARG A 11 25.49 22.50 -17.35
CA ARG A 11 25.57 21.06 -17.01
C ARG A 11 26.48 20.81 -15.79
N ARG A 12 26.34 21.63 -14.75
CA ARG A 12 26.79 21.30 -13.39
C ARG A 12 25.66 21.59 -12.39
N ALA A 13 24.50 20.97 -12.62
CA ALA A 13 23.61 20.67 -11.52
C ALA A 13 24.21 19.46 -10.80
N TRP A 14 24.47 19.60 -9.51
CA TRP A 14 24.81 18.50 -8.62
C TRP A 14 23.87 17.33 -8.90
N GLN A 15 24.40 16.24 -9.44
CA GLN A 15 23.68 14.99 -9.41
C GLN A 15 23.76 14.53 -7.95
N PRO A 16 22.64 14.39 -7.22
CA PRO A 16 22.70 13.68 -5.96
C PRO A 16 23.25 12.29 -6.31
N THR A 17 24.37 11.90 -5.70
CA THR A 17 24.82 10.51 -5.73
C THR A 17 23.59 9.65 -5.42
N PRO A 18 23.31 8.58 -6.19
CA PRO A 18 22.19 7.72 -5.87
C PRO A 18 22.43 7.20 -4.46
N VAL A 19 21.65 7.71 -3.51
CA VAL A 19 21.61 7.14 -2.17
C VAL A 19 21.05 5.75 -2.42
N SER A 20 21.89 4.72 -2.23
CA SER A 20 21.42 3.35 -2.19
C SER A 20 20.56 3.20 -0.94
N LEU A 21 19.28 3.53 -1.07
CA LEU A 21 18.27 3.11 -0.11
C LEU A 21 18.30 1.57 -0.10
N PRO A 22 18.47 0.91 1.06
CA PRO A 22 18.32 -0.53 1.14
C PRO A 22 16.85 -0.85 0.84
N GLY A 23 16.56 -1.27 -0.39
CA GLY A 23 15.20 -1.66 -0.78
C GLY A 23 14.81 -1.47 -2.25
N GLU A 24 15.65 -0.86 -3.11
CA GLU A 24 15.41 -0.90 -4.56
C GLU A 24 15.98 -2.17 -5.18
N SER A 25 15.34 -3.31 -4.90
CA SER A 25 15.41 -4.46 -5.79
C SER A 25 14.41 -4.27 -6.92
N GLN A 26 14.90 -3.83 -8.07
CA GLN A 26 14.26 -4.04 -9.36
C GLN A 26 14.11 -5.55 -9.57
N GLY A 27 12.98 -6.10 -9.13
CA GLY A 27 12.69 -7.52 -9.21
C GLY A 27 11.25 -7.74 -8.79
N HIS A 28 10.40 -8.08 -9.74
CA HIS A 28 9.02 -8.51 -9.52
C HIS A 28 9.02 -9.89 -8.84
N ARG A 29 9.53 -9.99 -7.61
CA ARG A 29 9.34 -11.16 -6.77
C ARG A 29 8.27 -10.80 -5.77
N SER A 30 7.07 -11.33 -5.99
CA SER A 30 6.00 -11.20 -5.01
C SER A 30 6.47 -11.83 -3.70
N LEU A 31 6.34 -11.09 -2.61
CA LEU A 31 6.65 -11.54 -1.26
C LEU A 31 5.56 -12.49 -0.77
N ASP A 32 6.00 -13.54 -0.08
CA ASP A 32 5.15 -14.52 0.58
C ASP A 32 4.66 -14.00 1.93
N GLU A 33 3.67 -14.68 2.52
CA GLU A 33 3.13 -14.31 3.82
C GLU A 33 4.20 -14.34 4.92
N GLY A 34 4.17 -13.35 5.82
CA GLY A 34 5.14 -13.18 6.90
C GLY A 34 6.42 -12.43 6.51
N GLU A 35 6.70 -12.20 5.22
CA GLU A 35 7.85 -11.41 4.79
C GLU A 35 7.65 -9.91 5.04
N LEU A 36 8.76 -9.19 5.26
CA LEU A 36 8.74 -7.76 5.53
C LEU A 36 8.34 -6.98 4.27
N CYS A 37 7.34 -6.11 4.37
CA CYS A 37 6.84 -5.33 3.25
C CYS A 37 6.78 -3.84 3.57
N LEU A 38 6.92 -3.01 2.54
CA LEU A 38 6.73 -1.55 2.60
C LEU A 38 5.45 -1.10 1.89
N ASN A 39 4.87 -1.96 1.04
CA ASN A 39 3.67 -1.69 0.28
C ASN A 39 2.99 -3.00 -0.11
N SER A 40 1.66 -3.02 -0.07
CA SER A 40 0.82 -4.16 -0.46
C SER A 40 1.07 -4.63 -1.90
N ALA A 41 1.55 -3.78 -2.80
CA ALA A 41 1.92 -4.19 -4.16
C ALA A 41 2.98 -5.30 -4.18
N GLN A 42 3.84 -5.36 -3.16
CA GLN A 42 4.93 -6.34 -3.03
C GLN A 42 4.41 -7.72 -2.62
N CYS A 43 3.31 -7.80 -1.87
CA CYS A 43 2.79 -9.07 -1.38
C CYS A 43 1.98 -9.81 -2.45
N THR A 44 2.08 -11.14 -2.49
CA THR A 44 1.19 -11.99 -3.31
C THR A 44 -0.27 -11.81 -2.92
N SER A 45 -0.56 -11.76 -1.61
CA SER A 45 -1.90 -11.52 -1.05
C SER A 45 -2.44 -10.11 -1.31
N LYS A 46 -1.58 -9.18 -1.75
CA LYS A 46 -1.88 -7.74 -1.84
C LYS A 46 -2.32 -7.11 -0.51
N CYS A 47 -1.89 -7.67 0.62
CA CYS A 47 -2.02 -7.04 1.92
C CYS A 47 -0.67 -6.95 2.63
N CYS A 48 -0.22 -5.72 2.90
CA CYS A 48 0.88 -5.43 3.80
C CYS A 48 0.31 -4.97 5.14
N HIS A 49 0.34 -5.87 6.13
CA HIS A 49 -0.31 -5.70 7.43
C HIS A 49 0.65 -5.19 8.48
N ARG A 50 0.13 -4.37 9.38
CA ARG A 50 0.88 -3.81 10.50
C ARG A 50 -0.02 -3.71 11.72
N GLU A 51 0.50 -4.09 12.87
CA GLU A 51 -0.26 -4.08 14.12
C GLU A 51 -0.52 -2.66 14.65
N ASP A 52 0.50 -1.80 14.68
CA ASP A 52 0.41 -0.45 15.28
C ASP A 52 1.20 0.60 14.51
N GLY A 53 1.03 1.88 14.88
CA GLY A 53 1.70 3.08 14.38
C GLY A 53 3.24 3.06 14.40
N LEU A 54 3.88 2.14 15.13
CA LEU A 54 5.34 2.02 15.25
C LEU A 54 5.90 0.64 14.85
N SER A 55 5.05 -0.36 14.61
CA SER A 55 5.45 -1.74 14.31
C SER A 55 6.06 -1.91 12.89
N LEU A 56 6.65 -3.06 12.60
CA LEU A 56 7.10 -3.41 11.24
C LEU A 56 5.95 -4.04 10.46
N ALA A 57 5.80 -3.70 9.18
CA ALA A 57 4.75 -4.26 8.33
C ALA A 57 5.21 -5.55 7.64
N ARG A 58 4.31 -6.54 7.56
CA ARG A 58 4.55 -7.85 6.94
C ARG A 58 3.41 -8.26 6.04
N CYS A 59 3.69 -9.06 5.02
CA CYS A 59 2.66 -9.61 4.17
C CYS A 59 1.74 -10.53 4.99
N ALA A 60 0.44 -10.39 4.80
CA ALA A 60 -0.57 -11.16 5.54
C ALA A 60 -1.66 -11.67 4.59
N PRO A 61 -2.37 -12.74 4.97
CA PRO A 61 -3.55 -13.20 4.23
C PRO A 61 -4.64 -12.12 4.22
N LYS A 62 -5.49 -12.16 3.19
CA LYS A 62 -6.69 -11.33 3.15
C LYS A 62 -7.71 -11.80 4.18
N ALA A 63 -8.64 -10.92 4.53
CA ALA A 63 -9.68 -11.18 5.51
C ALA A 63 -10.77 -12.11 4.92
N SER A 64 -11.06 -13.21 5.63
CA SER A 64 -12.11 -14.19 5.27
C SER A 64 -13.51 -13.66 5.60
N GLU A 65 -14.55 -14.40 5.21
CA GLU A 65 -15.94 -14.09 5.62
C GLU A 65 -16.04 -13.97 7.15
N ASN A 66 -16.86 -13.01 7.61
CA ASN A 66 -17.08 -12.67 9.01
C ASN A 66 -15.85 -12.20 9.81
N SER A 67 -14.70 -11.99 9.16
CA SER A 67 -13.52 -11.44 9.82
C SER A 67 -13.45 -9.91 9.70
N GLU A 68 -12.69 -9.29 10.60
CA GLU A 68 -12.47 -7.84 10.59
C GLU A 68 -11.67 -7.40 9.37
N CYS A 69 -12.09 -6.31 8.74
CA CYS A 69 -11.43 -5.76 7.57
C CYS A 69 -11.28 -4.24 7.67
N SER A 70 -10.32 -3.70 6.93
CA SER A 70 -10.26 -2.26 6.68
C SER A 70 -10.70 -1.97 5.25
N ALA A 71 -11.29 -0.79 5.06
CA ALA A 71 -11.51 -0.26 3.73
C ALA A 71 -10.18 -0.07 2.98
N PHE A 72 -10.23 -0.12 1.64
CA PHE A 72 -9.06 0.12 0.81
C PHE A 72 -8.44 1.50 1.09
N THR A 73 -7.12 1.53 1.25
CA THR A 73 -6.36 2.73 1.62
C THR A 73 -5.42 3.13 0.49
N LEU A 74 -5.23 4.43 0.29
CA LEU A 74 -4.29 4.93 -0.70
C LEU A 74 -2.83 4.64 -0.32
N TYR A 75 -2.54 4.47 0.98
CA TYR A 75 -1.19 4.30 1.51
C TYR A 75 -0.61 2.90 1.29
N GLY A 76 -1.44 1.91 0.92
CA GLY A 76 -0.98 0.57 0.59
C GLY A 76 -0.43 -0.22 1.78
N ILE A 77 -0.66 0.22 3.02
CA ILE A 77 -0.37 -0.49 4.27
C ILE A 77 -1.67 -0.51 5.09
N TYR A 78 -1.92 -1.61 5.78
CA TYR A 78 -3.20 -1.91 6.42
C TYR A 78 -3.03 -2.29 7.89
N TYR A 79 -3.88 -1.75 8.77
CA TYR A 79 -4.05 -2.26 10.14
C TYR A 79 -4.93 -3.51 10.21
N LYS A 80 -5.84 -3.66 9.25
CA LYS A 80 -6.66 -4.86 9.04
C LYS A 80 -6.71 -5.11 7.54
N CYS A 81 -6.43 -6.34 7.11
CA CYS A 81 -6.38 -6.65 5.68
C CYS A 81 -7.73 -6.45 4.99
N PRO A 82 -7.74 -6.12 3.69
CA PRO A 82 -8.97 -6.11 2.92
C PRO A 82 -9.50 -7.54 2.74
N CYS A 83 -10.80 -7.64 2.44
CA CYS A 83 -11.46 -8.93 2.24
C CYS A 83 -10.93 -9.70 1.02
N GLU A 84 -11.13 -11.01 1.05
CA GLU A 84 -10.97 -11.89 -0.10
C GLU A 84 -11.89 -11.50 -1.27
N ARG A 85 -11.58 -12.04 -2.45
CA ARG A 85 -12.37 -11.74 -3.66
C ARG A 85 -13.80 -12.25 -3.48
N GLY A 86 -14.79 -11.41 -3.78
CA GLY A 86 -16.21 -11.74 -3.64
C GLY A 86 -16.84 -11.24 -2.35
N LEU A 87 -16.03 -10.87 -1.35
CA LEU A 87 -16.51 -10.32 -0.09
C LEU A 87 -16.45 -8.79 -0.09
N THR A 88 -17.42 -8.15 0.55
CA THR A 88 -17.45 -6.70 0.75
C THR A 88 -17.18 -6.39 2.22
N CYS A 89 -16.26 -5.46 2.47
CA CYS A 89 -16.02 -4.95 3.82
C CYS A 89 -17.16 -4.02 4.23
N ASN A 90 -18.12 -4.55 4.99
CA ASN A 90 -19.25 -3.78 5.50
C ASN A 90 -18.78 -2.91 6.66
N VAL A 91 -18.78 -1.60 6.48
CA VAL A 91 -18.25 -0.65 7.46
C VAL A 91 -19.12 0.60 7.57
N ASP A 92 -19.40 1.00 8.80
CA ASP A 92 -19.97 2.32 9.11
C ASP A 92 -18.88 3.38 8.91
N LYS A 93 -18.79 3.94 7.70
CA LYS A 93 -17.78 4.95 7.35
C LYS A 93 -18.05 6.24 8.11
N THR A 94 -17.12 6.62 8.98
CA THR A 94 -17.12 7.95 9.61
C THR A 94 -16.08 8.87 8.95
N ILE A 95 -16.29 10.19 9.04
CA ILE A 95 -15.33 11.19 8.51
C ILE A 95 -13.98 11.03 9.19
N VAL A 96 -13.97 10.94 10.53
CA VAL A 96 -12.76 10.73 11.33
C VAL A 96 -12.09 9.41 10.95
N GLY A 97 -12.84 8.31 10.89
CA GLY A 97 -12.31 6.99 10.52
C GLY A 97 -11.76 6.90 9.10
N SER A 98 -12.19 7.78 8.19
CA SER A 98 -11.65 7.87 6.83
C SER A 98 -10.29 8.58 6.81
N ILE A 99 -10.13 9.62 7.65
CA ILE A 99 -8.89 10.36 7.83
C ILE A 99 -7.85 9.51 8.57
N THR A 100 -8.26 8.84 9.65
CA THR A 100 -7.38 7.99 10.47
C THR A 100 -7.18 6.58 9.89
N ASN A 101 -7.92 6.23 8.84
CA ASN A 101 -7.92 4.90 8.25
C ASN A 101 -8.28 3.76 9.24
N THR A 102 -9.21 4.06 10.14
CA THR A 102 -9.70 3.15 11.18
C THR A 102 -11.18 2.82 11.01
N ASN A 103 -11.72 3.00 9.80
CA ASN A 103 -13.01 2.43 9.45
C ASN A 103 -12.84 0.91 9.32
N PHE A 104 -12.92 0.21 10.45
CA PHE A 104 -12.92 -1.25 10.51
C PHE A 104 -14.34 -1.78 10.39
N GLY A 105 -14.50 -2.76 9.51
CA GLY A 105 -15.76 -3.41 9.23
C GLY A 105 -15.65 -4.92 9.33
N VAL A 106 -16.65 -5.61 8.81
CA VAL A 106 -16.68 -7.08 8.71
C VAL A 106 -16.86 -7.49 7.26
N CYS A 107 -16.11 -8.49 6.81
CA CYS A 107 -16.27 -9.04 5.47
C CYS A 107 -17.57 -9.85 5.38
N LEU A 108 -18.45 -9.46 4.47
CA LEU A 108 -19.73 -10.14 4.21
C LEU A 108 -19.85 -10.49 2.72
N ASP A 109 -20.40 -11.65 2.42
CA ASP A 109 -20.83 -12.00 1.06
C ASP A 109 -22.20 -11.38 0.76
N LEU A 110 -22.18 -10.23 0.11
CA LEU A 110 -23.42 -9.55 -0.31
C LEU A 110 -24.12 -10.27 -1.47
N GLY A 111 -23.46 -11.22 -2.15
CA GLY A 111 -24.09 -12.06 -3.16
C GLY A 111 -25.12 -13.04 -2.58
N ARG A 112 -24.95 -13.42 -1.30
CA ARG A 112 -25.87 -14.30 -0.57
C ARG A 112 -26.98 -13.56 0.16
N ALA A 113 -26.84 -12.24 0.36
CA ALA A 113 -27.83 -11.42 1.06
C ALA A 113 -29.06 -11.05 0.20
N THR A 114 -29.06 -11.43 -1.09
CA THR A 114 -30.11 -11.09 -2.07
C THR A 114 -30.95 -12.29 -2.55
N GLU A 115 -30.88 -13.44 -1.89
CA GLU A 115 -31.81 -14.57 -2.07
C GLU A 115 -32.84 -14.68 -0.92
#